data_AF-A0A0A7KXQ0-F1
#
_entry.id   AF-A0A0A7KXQ0-F1
#
_cell.length_a   1.000
_cell.length_b   1.000
_cell.length_c   1.000
_cell.angle_alpha   90.00
_cell.angle_beta   90.00
_cell.angle_gamma   90.00
#
_symmetry.space_group_name_H-M   'P 1'
#
loop_
_entity.id
_entity.type
_entity.pdbx_description
1 polymer ?
#
loop_
_entity_poly.entity_id
_entity_poly.type
_entity_poly.pdbx_seq_one_letter_code
_entity_poly.pdbx_strand_id
1 'polypeptide(L)'
;MQQLQLTIDQDSQLLNDLVSTVRSPTLSRSAKLAEIGRILAHFDLPIEAPRVTGQLWSATELGKELGVSAQAIGRLANQHSLKTNELGEYRLDQASNSRKQVQTFYYNQLGRNQLESLLTARTKICSNLSIPVPSG
;
A
#
# COMPACT_ATOMS: atom_id res chain seq x y z
N MET A 1 1.73 37.69 0.25
CA MET A 1 0.33 37.52 -0.19
C MET A 1 0.20 37.46 -1.71
N GLN A 2 0.78 38.40 -2.49
CA GLN A 2 0.69 38.35 -3.97
C GLN A 2 1.35 37.11 -4.59
N GLN A 3 2.52 36.69 -4.09
CA GLN A 3 3.21 35.48 -4.58
C GLN A 3 2.38 34.20 -4.35
N LEU A 4 1.68 34.10 -3.21
CA LEU A 4 0.84 32.93 -2.92
C LEU A 4 -0.36 32.83 -3.87
N GLN A 5 -0.97 33.98 -4.21
CA GLN A 5 -2.09 34.01 -5.16
C GLN A 5 -1.65 33.57 -6.56
N LEU A 6 -0.48 34.07 -7.02
CA LEU A 6 0.10 33.67 -8.31
C LEU A 6 0.40 32.17 -8.39
N THR A 7 0.90 31.57 -7.30
CA THR A 7 1.12 30.12 -7.24
C THR A 7 -0.19 29.34 -7.32
N ILE A 8 -1.22 29.75 -6.57
CA ILE A 8 -2.53 29.09 -6.59
C ILE A 8 -3.17 29.15 -7.99
N ASP A 9 -3.06 30.30 -8.66
CA ASP A 9 -3.59 30.47 -10.00
C ASP A 9 -2.84 29.59 -11.02
N GLN A 10 -1.52 29.48 -10.89
CA GLN A 10 -0.70 28.62 -11.75
C GLN A 10 -1.01 27.14 -11.56
N ASP A 11 -1.12 26.67 -10.30
CA ASP A 11 -1.49 25.29 -9.99
C ASP A 11 -2.88 24.92 -10.54
N SER A 12 -3.83 25.86 -10.45
CA SER A 12 -5.18 25.69 -10.98
C SER A 12 -5.22 25.54 -12.50
N GLN A 13 -4.36 26.28 -13.23
CA GLN A 13 -4.23 26.13 -14.68
C GLN A 13 -3.65 24.77 -15.06
N LEU A 14 -2.61 24.31 -14.35
CA LEU A 14 -2.01 23.00 -14.59
C LEU A 14 -3.00 21.84 -14.39
N LEU A 15 -3.90 21.94 -13.40
CA LEU A 15 -4.95 20.94 -13.21
C LEU A 15 -5.95 20.93 -14.37
N ASN A 16 -6.33 22.09 -14.90
CA ASN A 16 -7.22 22.19 -16.06
C ASN A 16 -6.56 21.60 -17.32
N ASP A 17 -5.28 21.88 -17.54
CA ASP A 17 -4.48 21.33 -18.64
C ASP A 17 -4.40 19.80 -18.55
N LEU A 18 -4.20 19.25 -17.35
CA LEU A 18 -4.17 17.80 -17.12
C LEU A 18 -5.53 17.15 -17.43
N VAL A 19 -6.62 17.74 -16.96
CA VAL A 19 -7.99 17.23 -17.21
C VAL A 19 -8.33 17.27 -18.70
N SER A 20 -7.97 18.35 -19.40
CA SER A 20 -8.21 18.47 -20.84
C SER A 20 -7.42 17.46 -21.67
N THR A 21 -6.16 17.20 -21.29
CA THR A 21 -5.27 16.23 -21.93
C THR A 21 -5.80 14.80 -21.78
N VAL A 22 -6.21 14.40 -20.56
CA VAL A 22 -6.75 13.05 -20.30
C VAL A 22 -8.05 12.83 -21.07
N ARG A 23 -8.95 13.83 -21.05
CA ARG A 23 -10.27 13.78 -21.68
C ARG A 23 -10.22 13.93 -23.20
N SER A 24 -9.14 14.45 -23.78
CA SER A 24 -9.03 14.67 -25.22
C SER A 24 -9.21 13.37 -26.02
N PRO A 25 -10.18 13.29 -26.94
CA PRO A 25 -10.36 12.13 -27.80
C PRO A 25 -9.37 12.09 -28.98
N THR A 26 -8.68 13.21 -29.26
CA THR A 26 -7.82 13.38 -30.44
C THR A 26 -6.33 13.16 -30.14
N LEU A 27 -5.92 13.26 -28.88
CA LEU A 27 -4.52 13.10 -28.50
C LEU A 27 -4.08 11.63 -28.51
N SER A 28 -2.94 11.34 -29.12
CA SER A 28 -2.33 10.00 -29.09
C SER A 28 -1.92 9.61 -27.67
N ARG A 29 -1.85 8.30 -27.39
CA ARG A 29 -1.44 7.79 -26.07
C ARG A 29 -0.06 8.30 -25.64
N SER A 30 0.89 8.42 -26.57
CA SER A 30 2.23 8.95 -26.30
C SER A 30 2.21 10.44 -25.97
N ALA A 31 1.41 11.23 -26.69
CA ALA A 31 1.23 12.65 -26.41
C ALA A 31 0.58 12.89 -25.05
N LYS A 32 -0.41 12.07 -24.66
CA LYS A 32 -1.05 12.15 -23.34
C LYS A 32 -0.04 11.90 -22.23
N LEU A 33 0.79 10.87 -22.37
CA LEU A 33 1.81 10.52 -21.39
C LEU A 33 2.88 11.61 -21.26
N ALA A 34 3.32 12.20 -22.37
CA ALA A 34 4.30 13.28 -22.37
C ALA A 34 3.80 14.51 -21.60
N GLU A 35 2.54 14.91 -21.82
CA GLU A 35 1.98 16.10 -21.18
C GLU A 35 1.66 15.86 -19.70
N ILE A 36 1.10 14.70 -19.35
CA ILE A 36 0.95 14.28 -17.95
C ILE A 36 2.32 14.29 -17.26
N GLY A 37 3.36 13.82 -17.95
CA GLY A 37 4.72 13.82 -17.44
C GLY A 37 5.29 15.19 -17.15
N ARG A 38 5.08 16.14 -18.06
CA ARG A 38 5.49 17.54 -17.90
C ARG A 38 4.83 18.18 -16.67
N ILE A 39 3.53 17.95 -16.48
CA ILE A 39 2.76 18.51 -15.35
C ILE A 39 3.20 17.88 -14.04
N LEU A 40 3.39 16.56 -13.98
CA LEU A 40 3.85 15.88 -12.77
C LEU A 40 5.27 16.31 -12.36
N ALA A 41 6.17 16.50 -13.33
CA ALA A 41 7.52 17.01 -13.09
C ALA A 41 7.53 18.43 -12.50
N HIS A 42 6.51 19.26 -12.77
CA HIS A 42 6.36 20.57 -12.14
C HIS A 42 6.17 20.48 -10.61
N PHE A 43 5.56 19.38 -10.14
CA PHE A 43 5.31 19.12 -8.73
C PHE A 43 6.35 18.21 -8.07
N ASP A 44 7.49 17.98 -8.74
CA ASP A 44 8.50 16.98 -8.32
C ASP A 44 7.91 15.57 -8.11
N LEU A 45 6.82 15.25 -8.83
CA LEU A 45 6.22 13.93 -8.82
C LEU A 45 6.80 13.13 -10.01
N PRO A 46 7.70 12.16 -9.78
CA PRO A 46 8.26 11.38 -10.87
C PRO A 46 7.16 10.58 -11.58
N ILE A 47 7.28 10.44 -12.91
CA ILE A 47 6.50 9.46 -13.67
C ILE A 47 7.09 8.08 -13.33
N GLU A 48 6.74 7.53 -12.19
CA GLU A 48 6.86 6.09 -12.02
C GLU A 48 5.78 5.48 -12.91
N ALA A 49 6.19 4.85 -14.02
CA ALA A 49 5.30 3.96 -14.75
C ALA A 49 4.58 3.08 -13.71
N PRO A 50 3.25 2.87 -13.82
CA PRO A 50 2.55 2.03 -12.86
C PRO A 50 3.29 0.70 -12.82
N ARG A 51 4.04 0.44 -11.74
CA ARG A 51 4.53 -0.90 -11.51
C ARG A 51 3.25 -1.68 -11.43
N VAL A 52 3.10 -2.67 -12.29
CA VAL A 52 2.08 -3.69 -12.10
C VAL A 52 2.57 -4.49 -10.88
N THR A 53 2.54 -3.86 -9.71
CA THR A 53 2.58 -4.56 -8.45
C THR A 53 1.30 -5.37 -8.48
N GLY A 54 1.47 -6.69 -8.56
CA GLY A 54 0.36 -7.60 -8.37
C GLY A 54 -0.42 -7.23 -7.11
N GLN A 55 -1.65 -7.70 -6.99
CA GLN A 55 -2.53 -7.35 -5.88
C GLN A 55 -1.78 -7.35 -4.54
N LEU A 56 -1.86 -6.23 -3.83
CA LEU A 56 -1.29 -6.08 -2.51
C LEU A 56 -2.41 -5.97 -1.49
N TRP A 57 -2.18 -6.55 -0.32
CA TRP A 57 -3.15 -6.57 0.77
C TRP A 57 -2.58 -5.89 2.01
N SER A 58 -3.40 -5.08 2.66
CA SER A 58 -3.12 -4.58 4.00
C SER A 58 -3.19 -5.69 5.04
N ALA A 59 -2.57 -5.46 6.20
CA ALA A 59 -2.72 -6.36 7.36
C ALA A 59 -4.19 -6.56 7.77
N THR A 60 -5.04 -5.56 7.53
CA THR A 60 -6.47 -5.62 7.83
C THR A 60 -7.22 -6.55 6.88
N GLU A 61 -6.93 -6.48 5.59
CA GLU A 61 -7.54 -7.37 4.59
C GLU A 61 -7.08 -8.81 4.82
N LEU A 62 -5.77 -9.04 4.96
CA LEU A 62 -5.24 -10.37 5.26
C LEU A 62 -5.77 -10.93 6.58
N GLY A 63 -5.91 -10.09 7.60
CA GLY A 63 -6.48 -10.50 8.87
C GLY A 63 -7.92 -11.01 8.71
N LYS A 64 -8.78 -10.24 8.01
CA LYS A 64 -10.17 -10.64 7.74
C LYS A 64 -10.23 -11.97 6.99
N GLU A 65 -9.36 -12.16 6.01
CA GLU A 65 -9.34 -13.35 5.17
C GLU A 65 -8.80 -14.60 5.87
N LEU A 66 -7.76 -14.43 6.70
CA LEU A 66 -7.12 -15.51 7.45
C LEU A 66 -7.78 -15.75 8.82
N GLY A 67 -8.86 -15.04 9.16
CA GLY A 67 -9.58 -15.18 10.42
C GLY A 67 -8.81 -14.67 11.65
N VAL A 68 -7.91 -13.71 11.50
CA VAL A 68 -7.08 -13.14 12.58
C VAL A 68 -7.15 -11.61 12.60
N SER A 69 -6.78 -10.98 13.71
CA SER A 69 -6.76 -9.52 13.77
C SER A 69 -5.60 -8.92 12.99
N ALA A 70 -5.76 -7.69 12.47
CA ALA A 70 -4.69 -6.95 11.79
C ALA A 70 -3.44 -6.79 12.68
N GLN A 71 -3.63 -6.61 13.99
CA GLN A 71 -2.53 -6.57 14.95
C GLN A 71 -1.80 -7.91 15.06
N ALA A 72 -2.51 -9.04 15.01
CA ALA A 72 -1.88 -10.35 15.03
C ALA A 72 -0.98 -10.57 13.80
N ILE A 73 -1.45 -10.17 12.61
CA ILE A 73 -0.63 -10.16 11.39
C ILE A 73 0.60 -9.27 11.57
N GLY A 74 0.43 -8.04 12.05
CA GLY A 74 1.53 -7.10 12.26
C GLY A 74 2.59 -7.61 13.25
N ARG A 75 2.16 -8.23 14.35
CA ARG A 75 3.06 -8.86 15.33
C ARG A 75 3.83 -10.03 14.73
N LEU A 76 3.14 -10.91 14.00
CA LEU A 76 3.75 -12.07 13.34
C LEU A 76 4.78 -11.63 12.29
N ALA A 77 4.43 -10.64 11.48
CA ALA A 77 5.33 -10.07 10.48
C ALA A 77 6.58 -9.44 11.10
N ASN A 78 6.46 -8.74 12.22
CA ASN A 78 7.62 -8.19 12.93
C ASN A 78 8.49 -9.31 13.53
N GLN A 79 7.88 -10.35 14.11
CA GLN A 79 8.59 -11.44 14.77
C GLN A 79 9.40 -12.31 13.78
N HIS A 80 8.90 -12.47 12.55
CA HIS A 80 9.55 -13.23 11.49
C HIS A 80 10.23 -12.34 10.43
N SER A 81 10.36 -11.04 10.70
CA SER A 81 11.00 -10.07 9.79
C SER A 81 10.44 -10.09 8.36
N LEU A 82 9.13 -10.26 8.20
CA LEU A 82 8.45 -10.36 6.89
C LEU A 82 8.25 -9.01 6.18
N LYS A 83 8.62 -7.90 6.82
CA LYS A 83 8.48 -6.55 6.26
C LYS A 83 9.68 -6.17 5.40
N THR A 84 9.89 -6.95 4.33
CA THR A 84 10.97 -6.75 3.36
C THR A 84 10.39 -6.29 2.02
N ASN A 85 11.21 -5.60 1.21
CA ASN A 85 10.82 -5.16 -0.13
C ASN A 85 10.43 -6.32 -1.08
N GLU A 86 10.85 -7.55 -0.77
CA GLU A 86 10.53 -8.74 -1.56
C GLU A 86 9.12 -9.28 -1.26
N LEU A 87 8.62 -9.06 -0.04
CA LEU A 87 7.34 -9.59 0.44
C LEU A 87 6.22 -8.54 0.46
N GLY A 88 6.53 -7.31 0.06
CA GLY A 88 5.59 -6.21 0.07
C GLY A 88 6.26 -4.86 -0.05
N GLU A 89 5.49 -3.81 0.21
CA GLU A 89 5.97 -2.43 0.16
C GLU A 89 5.30 -1.57 1.22
N TYR A 90 5.98 -0.50 1.62
CA TYR A 90 5.41 0.52 2.48
C TYR A 90 4.71 1.58 1.65
N ARG A 91 3.46 1.90 2.01
CA ARG A 91 2.67 3.00 1.43
C ARG A 91 2.32 4.00 2.51
N LEU A 92 2.23 5.27 2.14
CA LEU A 92 1.64 6.29 3.00
C LEU A 92 0.12 6.19 2.88
N ASP A 93 -0.52 5.90 4.00
CA ASP A 93 -1.98 5.82 4.10
C ASP A 93 -2.48 6.79 5.17
N GLN A 94 -3.75 7.18 5.09
CA GLN A 94 -4.36 8.00 6.12
C GLN A 94 -4.70 7.14 7.34
N ALA A 95 -4.37 7.61 8.54
CA ALA A 95 -4.77 6.94 9.77
C ALA A 95 -6.29 6.86 9.87
N SER A 96 -6.84 5.71 10.26
CA SER A 96 -8.30 5.47 10.25
C SER A 96 -9.13 6.49 11.05
N ASN A 97 -8.54 7.09 12.09
CA ASN A 97 -9.22 8.02 12.99
C ASN A 97 -8.61 9.44 12.98
N SER A 98 -7.73 9.76 12.04
CA SER A 98 -7.03 11.05 12.00
C SER A 98 -6.70 11.47 10.58
N ARG A 99 -6.38 12.75 10.38
CA ARG A 99 -5.81 13.24 9.10
C ARG A 99 -4.30 13.01 9.00
N LYS A 100 -3.69 12.41 10.03
CA LYS A 100 -2.27 12.06 10.02
C LYS A 100 -1.98 10.99 8.95
N GLN A 101 -0.92 11.19 8.17
CA GLN A 101 -0.37 10.16 7.30
C GLN A 101 0.50 9.19 8.12
N VAL A 102 0.29 7.90 7.90
CA VAL A 102 1.01 6.82 8.56
C VAL A 102 1.57 5.85 7.52
N GLN A 103 2.73 5.30 7.81
CA GLN A 103 3.34 4.31 6.94
C GLN A 103 2.71 2.94 7.22
N THR A 104 2.05 2.36 6.21
CA THR A 104 1.39 1.06 6.28
C THR A 104 2.09 0.09 5.34
N PHE A 105 2.40 -1.12 5.83
CA PHE A 105 2.99 -2.17 5.02
C PHE A 105 1.89 -2.97 4.33
N TYR A 106 2.02 -3.11 3.01
CA TYR A 106 1.15 -3.91 2.16
C TYR A 106 1.91 -5.15 1.69
N TYR A 107 1.31 -6.32 1.87
CA TYR A 107 1.90 -7.61 1.53
C TYR A 107 1.54 -8.00 0.11
N ASN A 108 2.51 -8.53 -0.62
CA ASN A 108 2.25 -9.18 -1.91
C ASN A 108 1.82 -10.64 -1.71
N GLN A 109 1.63 -11.38 -2.80
CA GLN A 109 1.25 -12.78 -2.76
C GLN A 109 2.24 -13.65 -1.98
N LEU A 110 3.55 -13.38 -2.07
CA LEU A 110 4.57 -14.14 -1.34
C LEU A 110 4.50 -13.88 0.16
N GLY A 111 4.35 -12.61 0.57
CA GLY A 111 4.17 -12.21 1.96
C GLY A 111 2.92 -12.82 2.58
N ARG A 112 1.83 -12.85 1.82
CA ARG A 112 0.60 -13.56 2.20
C ARG A 112 0.83 -15.05 2.45
N ASN A 113 1.46 -15.75 1.51
CA ASN A 113 1.69 -17.20 1.63
C ASN A 113 2.58 -17.53 2.85
N GLN A 114 3.58 -16.69 3.14
CA GLN A 114 4.42 -16.82 4.34
C GLN A 114 3.60 -16.66 5.63
N LEU A 115 2.73 -15.65 5.69
CA LEU A 115 1.84 -15.43 6.84
C LEU A 115 0.91 -16.62 7.08
N GLU A 116 0.31 -17.16 6.01
CA GLU A 116 -0.57 -18.33 6.09
C GLU A 116 0.17 -19.58 6.60
N SER A 117 1.37 -19.83 6.10
CA SER A 117 2.23 -20.93 6.55
C SER A 117 2.54 -20.82 8.06
N LEU A 118 2.93 -19.63 8.52
CA LEU A 118 3.26 -19.37 9.92
C LEU A 118 2.05 -19.51 10.85
N LEU A 119 0.88 -19.04 10.42
CA LEU A 119 -0.37 -19.22 11.17
C LEU A 119 -0.72 -20.70 11.29
N THR A 120 -0.62 -21.45 10.20
CA THR A 120 -0.86 -22.90 10.19
C THR A 120 0.12 -23.65 11.09
N ALA A 121 1.41 -23.29 11.04
CA ALA A 121 2.44 -23.88 11.90
C ALA A 121 2.15 -23.62 13.38
N ARG A 122 1.75 -22.38 13.74
CA ARG A 122 1.39 -22.02 15.11
C ARG A 122 0.20 -22.83 15.62
N THR A 123 -0.82 -23.05 14.79
CA THR A 123 -2.00 -23.83 15.15
C THR A 123 -1.67 -25.32 15.35
N LYS A 124 -0.83 -25.92 14.47
CA LYS A 124 -0.39 -27.32 14.60
C LYS A 124 0.41 -27.60 15.88
N ILE A 125 1.25 -26.66 16.30
CA ILE A 125 2.05 -26.80 17.53
C ILE A 125 1.14 -26.86 18.76
N CYS A 126 0.09 -26.04 18.81
CA CYS A 126 -0.84 -26.01 19.96
C CYS A 126 -1.68 -27.29 20.09
N SER A 127 -2.02 -27.97 18.99
CA SER A 127 -2.76 -29.25 19.05
C SER A 127 -1.94 -30.42 19.58
N ASN A 128 -0.61 -30.32 19.61
CA ASN A 128 0.28 -31.41 20.02
C ASN A 128 0.75 -31.29 21.48
N LEU A 129 0.28 -30.28 22.23
CA LEU A 129 0.65 -30.02 23.62
C LEU A 129 -0.49 -30.38 24.59
N SER A 130 -1.18 -31.49 24.35
CA SER A 130 -2.05 -32.12 25.35
C SER A 130 -1.19 -32.94 26.31
N ILE A 131 -0.49 -32.27 27.23
CA ILE A 131 0.22 -32.96 28.32
C ILE A 131 -0.86 -33.54 29.26
N PRO A 132 -0.87 -34.85 29.55
CA PRO A 132 -1.79 -35.41 30.52
C PRO A 132 -1.44 -34.84 31.89
N VAL A 133 -2.40 -34.12 32.48
CA VAL A 133 -2.29 -33.61 33.86
C VAL A 133 -2.27 -34.84 34.78
N PRO A 134 -1.20 -35.08 35.56
CA PRO A 134 -1.22 -36.16 36.55
C PRO A 134 -2.19 -35.74 37.66
N SER A 135 -3.29 -36.50 37.78
CA SER A 135 -4.20 -36.40 38.92
C SER A 135 -3.50 -37.08 40.10
N GLY A 136 -3.06 -36.27 41.07
CA GLY A 136 -2.47 -36.71 42.33
C GLY A 136 -3.01 -35.87 43.47
#